data_AF-A0A6F8XXR5-F1
#
_entry.id   AF-A0A6F8XXR5-F1
#
_cell.length_a   1.000
_cell.length_b   1.000
_cell.length_c   1.000
_cell.angle_alpha   90.00
_cell.angle_beta   90.00
_cell.angle_gamma   90.00
#
_symmetry.space_group_name_H-M   'P 1'
#
loop_
_entity.id
_entity.type
_entity.pdbx_description
1 polymer ?
#
loop_
_entity_poly.entity_id
_entity_poly.type
_entity_poly.pdbx_seq_one_letter_code
_entity_poly.pdbx_strand_id
1 'polypeptide(L)'
;MGPASIPNYGRLRTQAITPVEGGGVTYVGQAEDPFFLDLRVFDLIYGANLSERGQDTLAGYNVQSIALQVPKSALALNGDETKNPVIGIWSATSKASMNVKDAEASGAQVQVSRLGNPLVNELVPAANQKDAFNASTPADDAKNQALVDRVLNPELPQVIQTLYNIPAPATPRNDLVEIFLTGIAKDAPTLDGSTPPIQADLNSQILNGDVDPKNFVPAEELRLNMSVPVTTNPNRLGVLAGDNQGFPNGRRLADDVLDIELQAFEGAAQTGALVPALAAGDKVNTNNVPFGKTFPYLALPSNVAVNQIDVGMPSGGVPGGAGGTAPRRPVGYGSPAGLAPSRSSVPG
;
A
#
# COMPACT_ATOMS: atom_id res chain seq x y z
N MET A 1 4.45 22.92 -1.25
CA MET A 1 4.61 24.04 -0.27
C MET A 1 5.72 24.96 -0.74
N GLY A 2 5.61 26.28 -0.55
CA GLY A 2 6.55 27.25 -1.15
C GLY A 2 7.38 28.03 -0.12
N PRO A 3 8.67 28.32 -0.37
CA PRO A 3 9.49 29.13 0.55
C PRO A 3 8.94 30.53 0.81
N ALA A 4 8.22 31.12 -0.16
CA ALA A 4 7.61 32.44 0.00
C ALA A 4 6.41 32.45 0.96
N SER A 5 5.57 31.41 0.92
CA SER A 5 4.37 31.32 1.77
C SER A 5 4.69 30.74 3.15
N ILE A 6 5.55 29.73 3.21
CA ILE A 6 5.91 29.02 4.44
C ILE A 6 7.42 28.76 4.46
N PRO A 7 8.24 29.80 4.72
CA PRO A 7 9.71 29.72 4.61
C PRO A 7 10.37 28.73 5.57
N ASN A 8 9.70 28.39 6.67
CA ASN A 8 10.20 27.43 7.66
C ASN A 8 9.11 26.41 8.01
N TYR A 9 8.82 25.51 7.07
CA TYR A 9 7.84 24.43 7.28
C TYR A 9 8.25 23.52 8.46
N GLY A 10 9.55 23.29 8.66
CA GLY A 10 10.05 22.50 9.79
C GLY A 10 9.55 23.03 11.15
N ARG A 11 9.62 24.35 11.37
CA ARG A 11 9.08 24.97 12.58
C ARG A 11 7.57 24.77 12.71
N LEU A 12 6.82 24.94 11.61
CA LEU A 12 5.37 24.72 11.61
C LEU A 12 5.02 23.27 11.95
N ARG A 13 5.76 22.31 11.39
CA ARG A 13 5.64 20.88 11.72
C ARG A 13 5.87 20.65 13.21
N THR A 14 6.95 21.19 13.78
CA THR A 14 7.24 21.04 15.22
C THR A 14 6.11 21.60 16.09
N GLN A 15 5.52 22.74 15.70
CA GLN A 15 4.38 23.34 16.41
C GLN A 15 3.09 22.51 16.30
N ALA A 16 2.96 21.69 15.24
CA ALA A 16 1.83 20.79 15.03
C ALA A 16 1.99 19.44 15.74
N ILE A 17 3.11 19.20 16.43
CA ILE A 17 3.29 18.01 17.27
C ILE A 17 2.58 18.25 18.60
N THR A 18 1.62 17.41 18.93
CA THR A 18 0.82 17.54 20.16
C THR A 18 0.93 16.28 21.01
N PRO A 19 0.95 16.39 22.35
CA PRO A 19 0.93 15.22 23.23
C PRO A 19 -0.42 14.50 23.15
N VAL A 20 -0.41 13.19 23.43
CA VAL A 20 -1.61 12.35 23.53
C VAL A 20 -1.82 11.91 24.97
N GLU A 21 -3.08 11.84 25.39
CA GLU A 21 -3.45 11.23 26.67
C GLU A 21 -2.96 9.78 26.74
N GLY A 22 -2.47 9.35 27.90
CA GLY A 22 -1.83 8.03 28.06
C GLY A 22 -0.36 7.97 27.61
N GLY A 23 0.17 9.06 27.07
CA GLY A 23 1.58 9.20 26.68
C GLY A 23 1.80 9.11 25.17
N GLY A 24 2.89 9.72 24.71
CA GLY A 24 3.22 9.80 23.29
C GLY A 24 2.85 11.13 22.64
N VAL A 25 2.92 11.19 21.31
CA VAL A 25 2.70 12.39 20.51
C VAL A 25 1.98 12.06 19.18
N THR A 26 1.20 13.01 18.68
CA THR A 26 0.66 13.00 17.32
C THR A 26 1.27 14.08 16.44
N TYR A 27 1.17 13.89 15.14
CA TYR A 27 1.36 14.91 14.13
C TYR A 27 0.29 14.77 13.06
N VAL A 28 -0.28 15.90 12.64
CA VAL A 28 -1.12 15.97 11.44
C VAL A 28 -0.61 17.11 10.57
N GLY A 29 -0.29 16.81 9.32
CA GLY A 29 0.18 17.81 8.38
C GLY A 29 0.74 17.22 7.10
N GLN A 30 1.36 18.07 6.30
CA GLN A 30 1.91 17.67 5.01
C GLN A 30 3.31 17.07 5.15
N ALA A 31 3.57 16.06 4.35
CA ALA A 31 4.89 15.50 4.12
C ALA A 31 5.08 15.26 2.62
N GLU A 32 6.34 15.08 2.24
CA GLU A 32 6.66 14.43 0.96
C GLU A 32 6.22 12.95 1.04
N ASP A 33 5.89 12.33 -0.09
CA ASP A 33 5.33 10.97 -0.12
C ASP A 33 6.36 9.95 0.41
N PRO A 34 6.04 9.19 1.47
CA PRO A 34 6.99 8.22 2.01
C PRO A 34 7.10 6.93 1.19
N PHE A 35 6.29 6.73 0.16
CA PHE A 35 6.53 5.68 -0.81
C PHE A 35 7.47 6.19 -1.91
N PHE A 36 8.40 5.33 -2.29
CA PHE A 36 9.34 5.55 -3.38
C PHE A 36 9.28 4.28 -4.22
N LEU A 37 8.93 4.44 -5.49
CA LEU A 37 8.77 3.31 -6.39
C LEU A 37 8.53 3.78 -7.83
N ASP A 38 8.73 2.86 -8.75
CA ASP A 38 8.39 3.01 -10.15
C ASP A 38 7.04 2.36 -10.48
N LEU A 39 5.98 3.17 -10.53
CA LEU A 39 4.61 2.71 -10.82
C LEU A 39 4.43 2.11 -12.23
N ARG A 40 5.43 2.20 -13.11
CA ARG A 40 5.41 1.51 -14.40
C ARG A 40 5.51 -0.02 -14.26
N VAL A 41 5.62 -0.55 -13.04
CA VAL A 41 5.32 -1.96 -12.75
C VAL A 41 3.93 -2.35 -13.26
N PHE A 42 2.98 -1.41 -13.20
CA PHE A 42 1.62 -1.61 -13.70
C PHE A 42 1.48 -1.33 -15.20
N ASP A 43 2.49 -0.70 -15.83
CA ASP A 43 2.58 -0.58 -17.29
C ASP A 43 3.22 -1.85 -17.87
N LEU A 44 2.42 -2.92 -17.76
CA LEU A 44 2.73 -4.33 -17.98
C LEU A 44 4.21 -4.66 -17.69
N ILE A 45 4.55 -4.41 -16.43
CA ILE A 45 5.83 -4.68 -15.78
C ILE A 45 6.99 -4.08 -16.56
N TYR A 46 7.06 -2.75 -16.61
CA TYR A 46 8.21 -2.01 -17.13
C TYR A 46 8.48 -2.24 -18.62
N GLY A 47 7.43 -2.14 -19.44
CA GLY A 47 7.54 -2.20 -20.90
C GLY A 47 7.83 -3.61 -21.44
N ALA A 48 7.46 -4.66 -20.70
CA ALA A 48 7.67 -6.07 -21.05
C ALA A 48 9.14 -6.49 -21.30
N ASN A 49 10.11 -5.66 -20.95
CA ASN A 49 11.54 -5.91 -21.10
C ASN A 49 12.39 -5.36 -19.93
N LEU A 50 11.74 -4.87 -18.86
CA LEU A 50 12.36 -4.28 -17.68
C LEU A 50 13.21 -3.02 -17.94
N SER A 51 13.07 -2.39 -19.10
CA SER A 51 13.84 -1.19 -19.48
C SER A 51 13.29 0.09 -18.87
N GLU A 52 11.99 0.13 -18.59
CA GLU A 52 11.28 1.30 -18.08
C GLU A 52 11.31 1.36 -16.54
N ARG A 53 12.49 1.19 -15.96
CA ARG A 53 12.73 1.20 -14.51
C ARG A 53 13.58 2.39 -14.08
N GLY A 54 13.59 2.68 -12.79
CA GLY A 54 14.46 3.66 -12.15
C GLY A 54 13.88 5.07 -12.05
N GLN A 55 12.57 5.25 -12.29
CA GLN A 55 11.90 6.49 -11.90
C GLN A 55 11.25 6.31 -10.56
N ASP A 56 11.61 7.16 -9.61
CA ASP A 56 10.68 7.43 -8.53
C ASP A 56 9.49 8.23 -9.09
N THR A 57 8.38 7.54 -9.31
CA THR A 57 7.15 8.10 -9.88
C THR A 57 6.34 8.92 -8.85
N LEU A 58 6.71 8.85 -7.57
CA LEU A 58 6.10 9.61 -6.48
C LEU A 58 6.96 10.79 -6.03
N ALA A 59 8.18 10.90 -6.58
CA ALA A 59 9.09 12.00 -6.29
C ALA A 59 8.40 13.36 -6.47
N GLY A 60 8.39 14.14 -5.39
CA GLY A 60 7.89 15.52 -5.38
C GLY A 60 6.41 15.68 -5.08
N TYR A 61 5.67 14.57 -5.02
CA TYR A 61 4.32 14.61 -4.50
C TYR A 61 4.36 14.88 -2.99
N ASN A 62 3.30 15.51 -2.52
CA ASN A 62 3.10 15.76 -1.11
C ASN A 62 1.77 15.14 -0.71
N VAL A 63 1.76 14.47 0.45
CA VAL A 63 0.59 13.84 1.03
C VAL A 63 0.19 14.54 2.32
N GLN A 64 -1.08 14.37 2.71
CA GLN A 64 -1.51 14.67 4.07
C GLN A 64 -1.25 13.44 4.93
N SER A 65 -0.60 13.64 6.07
CA SER A 65 -0.14 12.57 6.94
C SER A 65 -0.71 12.74 8.33
N ILE A 66 -1.06 11.61 8.93
CA ILE A 66 -1.29 11.46 10.36
C ILE A 66 -0.20 10.51 10.86
N ALA A 67 0.55 10.94 11.87
CA ALA A 67 1.55 10.11 12.53
C ALA A 67 1.26 10.04 14.03
N LEU A 68 1.44 8.85 14.60
CA LEU A 68 1.25 8.56 16.01
C LEU A 68 2.52 7.90 16.55
N GLN A 69 3.02 8.39 17.67
CA GLN A 69 4.03 7.70 18.47
C GLN A 69 3.42 7.45 19.84
N VAL A 70 3.12 6.19 20.14
CA VAL A 70 2.45 5.78 21.37
C VAL A 70 3.27 4.71 22.11
N PRO A 71 3.09 4.54 23.43
CA PRO A 71 3.68 3.42 24.16
C PRO A 71 3.24 2.07 23.59
N LYS A 72 4.12 1.06 23.60
CA LYS A 72 3.79 -0.31 23.16
C LYS A 72 2.62 -0.90 23.96
N SER A 73 2.56 -0.63 25.26
CA SER A 73 1.47 -1.04 26.15
C SER A 73 0.11 -0.46 25.74
N ALA A 74 0.06 0.68 25.03
CA ALA A 74 -1.21 1.21 24.52
C ALA A 74 -1.77 0.39 23.34
N LEU A 75 -0.91 -0.41 22.68
CA LEU A 75 -1.25 -1.24 21.52
C LEU A 75 -1.38 -2.72 21.88
N ALA A 76 -0.63 -3.18 22.86
CA ALA A 76 -0.62 -4.58 23.26
C ALA A 76 -1.98 -5.02 23.85
N LEU A 77 -2.38 -6.24 23.52
CA LEU A 77 -3.56 -6.87 24.14
C LEU A 77 -3.38 -6.88 25.66
N ASN A 78 -4.43 -6.48 26.39
CA ASN A 78 -4.44 -6.34 27.85
C ASN A 78 -3.38 -5.38 28.42
N GLY A 79 -2.76 -4.54 27.60
CA GLY A 79 -1.73 -3.60 28.03
C GLY A 79 -0.39 -4.23 28.40
N ASP A 80 -0.15 -5.48 28.01
CA ASP A 80 1.08 -6.23 28.30
C ASP A 80 1.82 -6.57 27.01
N GLU A 81 2.75 -5.71 26.59
CA GLU A 81 3.56 -5.92 25.39
C GLU A 81 4.60 -7.03 25.54
N THR A 82 4.88 -7.49 26.76
CA THR A 82 5.82 -8.58 26.99
C THR A 82 5.16 -9.93 26.74
N LYS A 83 3.88 -10.06 27.13
CA LYS A 83 3.06 -11.24 26.89
C LYS A 83 2.37 -11.22 25.53
N ASN A 84 1.97 -10.05 25.05
CA ASN A 84 1.22 -9.86 23.81
C ASN A 84 1.93 -8.87 22.87
N PRO A 85 3.09 -9.25 22.31
CA PRO A 85 3.95 -8.33 21.56
C PRO A 85 3.46 -8.04 20.14
N VAL A 86 2.51 -8.81 19.60
CA VAL A 86 2.08 -8.72 18.20
C VAL A 86 0.75 -7.99 18.06
N ILE A 87 0.71 -7.03 17.13
CA ILE A 87 -0.50 -6.32 16.73
C ILE A 87 -0.76 -6.48 15.23
N GLY A 88 -2.03 -6.42 14.83
CA GLY A 88 -2.46 -6.32 13.44
C GLY A 88 -3.06 -4.95 13.18
N ILE A 89 -2.74 -4.34 12.04
CA ILE A 89 -3.21 -3.01 11.66
C ILE A 89 -3.81 -3.09 10.26
N TRP A 90 -5.00 -2.52 10.11
CA TRP A 90 -5.62 -2.23 8.83
C TRP A 90 -6.32 -0.88 8.91
N SER A 91 -6.59 -0.29 7.75
CA SER A 91 -7.25 1.01 7.63
C SER A 91 -8.46 0.89 6.70
N ALA A 92 -9.45 1.74 6.93
CA ALA A 92 -10.65 1.84 6.12
C ALA A 92 -10.93 3.30 5.76
N THR A 93 -11.41 3.54 4.55
CA THR A 93 -12.00 4.82 4.15
C THR A 93 -13.49 4.65 3.98
N SER A 94 -14.27 5.51 4.64
CA SER A 94 -15.73 5.54 4.53
C SER A 94 -16.22 6.85 3.92
N LYS A 95 -17.34 6.78 3.20
CA LYS A 95 -18.04 7.93 2.65
C LYS A 95 -19.51 7.87 3.06
N ALA A 96 -20.14 9.02 3.30
CA ALA A 96 -21.58 9.08 3.48
C ALA A 96 -22.27 8.56 2.21
N SER A 97 -23.26 7.68 2.37
CA SER A 97 -24.08 7.25 1.25
C SER A 97 -24.87 8.42 0.69
N MET A 98 -25.10 8.38 -0.63
CA MET A 98 -25.79 9.42 -1.37
C MET A 98 -27.09 8.85 -1.92
N ASN A 99 -28.19 9.58 -1.75
CA ASN A 99 -29.42 9.28 -2.47
C ASN A 99 -29.26 9.77 -3.91
N VAL A 100 -29.49 8.91 -4.90
CA VAL A 100 -29.32 9.31 -6.32
C VAL A 100 -30.40 10.32 -6.76
N LYS A 101 -31.51 10.43 -6.02
CA LYS A 101 -32.60 11.37 -6.31
C LYS A 101 -32.32 12.79 -5.83
N ASP A 102 -31.72 12.91 -4.66
CA ASP A 102 -31.37 14.17 -4.00
C ASP A 102 -29.86 14.11 -3.84
N ALA A 103 -29.09 14.77 -4.72
CA ALA A 103 -27.63 14.64 -4.87
C ALA A 103 -26.83 15.18 -3.66
N GLU A 104 -27.30 14.87 -2.46
CA GLU A 104 -26.76 15.23 -1.17
C GLU A 104 -26.27 13.95 -0.47
N ALA A 105 -25.02 13.98 -0.02
CA ALA A 105 -24.44 12.96 0.83
C ALA A 105 -24.95 13.17 2.26
N SER A 106 -26.00 12.45 2.65
CA SER A 106 -26.64 12.56 3.97
C SER A 106 -26.92 11.23 4.66
N GLY A 107 -26.60 10.10 4.00
CA GLY A 107 -26.87 8.77 4.52
C GLY A 107 -25.76 8.18 5.39
N ALA A 108 -25.93 6.90 5.76
CA ALA A 108 -24.96 6.16 6.57
C ALA A 108 -23.55 6.13 5.95
N GLN A 109 -22.52 6.08 6.79
CA GLN A 109 -21.15 5.88 6.33
C GLN A 109 -21.00 4.47 5.75
N VAL A 110 -20.48 4.37 4.53
CA VAL A 110 -20.21 3.13 3.81
C VAL A 110 -18.72 3.05 3.56
N GLN A 111 -18.11 1.92 3.92
CA GLN A 111 -16.71 1.64 3.59
C GLN A 111 -16.56 1.51 2.06
N VAL A 112 -15.64 2.26 1.49
CA VAL A 112 -15.36 2.28 0.04
C VAL A 112 -13.94 1.84 -0.28
N SER A 113 -13.10 1.67 0.73
CA SER A 113 -11.75 1.15 0.61
C SER A 113 -11.27 0.62 1.95
N ARG A 114 -10.40 -0.39 1.89
CA ARG A 114 -9.59 -0.82 3.03
C ARG A 114 -8.22 -1.30 2.57
N LEU A 115 -7.26 -1.28 3.48
CA LEU A 115 -5.93 -1.83 3.26
C LEU A 115 -5.21 -2.12 4.59
N GLY A 116 -4.62 -3.31 4.70
CA GLY A 116 -3.61 -3.68 5.70
C GLY A 116 -2.20 -3.59 5.12
N ASN A 117 -1.76 -4.66 4.48
CA ASN A 117 -0.49 -4.78 3.78
C ASN A 117 -0.47 -3.91 2.52
N PRO A 118 0.67 -3.29 2.19
CA PRO A 118 0.88 -2.68 0.89
C PRO A 118 0.49 -3.61 -0.27
N LEU A 119 0.05 -3.03 -1.38
CA LEU A 119 -0.14 -3.70 -2.68
C LEU A 119 -1.12 -4.89 -2.72
N VAL A 120 -1.71 -5.33 -1.61
CA VAL A 120 -2.70 -6.41 -1.63
C VAL A 120 -3.91 -6.02 -2.48
N ASN A 121 -4.49 -4.84 -2.29
CA ASN A 121 -5.63 -4.37 -3.09
C ASN A 121 -5.25 -4.14 -4.58
N GLU A 122 -3.98 -3.86 -4.85
CA GLU A 122 -3.43 -3.62 -6.18
C GLU A 122 -3.21 -4.92 -6.96
N LEU A 123 -2.59 -5.92 -6.33
CA LEU A 123 -2.03 -7.12 -6.97
C LEU A 123 -2.79 -8.42 -6.69
N VAL A 124 -3.55 -8.52 -5.59
CA VAL A 124 -4.16 -9.79 -5.17
C VAL A 124 -5.60 -9.93 -5.70
N PRO A 125 -6.61 -9.14 -5.27
CA PRO A 125 -7.94 -9.24 -5.87
C PRO A 125 -7.92 -8.91 -7.35
N ALA A 126 -8.65 -9.70 -8.14
CA ALA A 126 -8.91 -9.37 -9.53
C ALA A 126 -9.65 -8.03 -9.65
N ALA A 127 -9.56 -7.37 -10.80
CA ALA A 127 -10.23 -6.09 -11.03
C ALA A 127 -11.74 -6.10 -10.71
N ASN A 128 -12.44 -7.20 -11.03
CA ASN A 128 -13.87 -7.37 -10.74
C ASN A 128 -14.17 -7.76 -9.27
N GLN A 129 -13.16 -8.00 -8.45
CA GLN A 129 -13.27 -8.37 -7.04
C GLN A 129 -12.90 -7.20 -6.11
N LYS A 130 -12.26 -6.14 -6.62
CA LYS A 130 -11.76 -5.01 -5.81
C LYS A 130 -12.87 -4.31 -5.03
N ASP A 131 -14.03 -4.06 -5.62
CA ASP A 131 -15.15 -3.41 -4.90
C ASP A 131 -15.65 -4.28 -3.74
N ALA A 132 -15.73 -5.60 -3.94
CA ALA A 132 -16.14 -6.53 -2.89
C ALA A 132 -15.09 -6.62 -1.76
N PHE A 133 -13.80 -6.67 -2.09
CA PHE A 133 -12.71 -6.59 -1.13
C PHE A 133 -12.76 -5.27 -0.34
N ASN A 134 -12.89 -4.15 -1.04
CA ASN A 134 -12.92 -2.81 -0.44
C ASN A 134 -14.14 -2.57 0.48
N ALA A 135 -15.25 -3.28 0.23
CA ALA A 135 -16.45 -3.21 1.06
C ALA A 135 -16.46 -4.23 2.22
N SER A 136 -15.54 -5.20 2.27
CA SER A 136 -15.50 -6.23 3.31
C SER A 136 -14.64 -5.82 4.51
N THR A 137 -14.74 -6.57 5.61
CA THR A 137 -13.88 -6.39 6.79
C THR A 137 -12.84 -7.52 6.86
N PRO A 138 -11.66 -7.33 7.51
CA PRO A 138 -10.67 -8.40 7.59
C PRO A 138 -11.16 -9.68 8.30
N ALA A 139 -12.17 -9.56 9.17
CA ALA A 139 -12.80 -10.71 9.82
C ALA A 139 -13.52 -11.67 8.85
N ASP A 140 -13.78 -11.21 7.62
CA ASP A 140 -14.42 -11.99 6.56
C ASP A 140 -13.42 -12.59 5.56
N ASP A 141 -12.13 -12.23 5.64
CA ASP A 141 -11.14 -12.56 4.60
C ASP A 141 -10.93 -14.06 4.42
N ALA A 142 -10.80 -14.81 5.52
CA ALA A 142 -10.69 -16.27 5.47
C ALA A 142 -11.92 -16.98 4.84
N LYS A 143 -13.08 -16.31 4.79
CA LYS A 143 -14.31 -16.83 4.17
C LYS A 143 -14.49 -16.33 2.73
N ASN A 144 -13.73 -15.32 2.34
CA ASN A 144 -13.76 -14.76 1.00
C ASN A 144 -12.92 -15.63 0.05
N GLN A 145 -13.55 -16.67 -0.50
CA GLN A 145 -12.87 -17.62 -1.39
C GLN A 145 -12.19 -16.92 -2.58
N ALA A 146 -12.81 -15.85 -3.11
CA ALA A 146 -12.24 -15.07 -4.20
C ALA A 146 -10.89 -14.41 -3.83
N LEU A 147 -10.75 -13.91 -2.60
CA LEU A 147 -9.48 -13.38 -2.08
C LEU A 147 -8.49 -14.53 -1.81
N VAL A 148 -8.95 -15.57 -1.12
CA VAL A 148 -8.14 -16.74 -0.75
C VAL A 148 -7.51 -17.40 -1.99
N ASP A 149 -8.30 -17.63 -3.04
CA ASP A 149 -7.82 -18.23 -4.29
C ASP A 149 -6.71 -17.38 -4.92
N ARG A 150 -6.80 -16.05 -4.81
CA ARG A 150 -5.80 -15.13 -5.35
C ARG A 150 -4.53 -15.03 -4.52
N VAL A 151 -4.62 -15.22 -3.21
CA VAL A 151 -3.43 -15.34 -2.35
C VAL A 151 -2.71 -16.66 -2.64
N LEU A 152 -3.45 -17.77 -2.74
CA LEU A 152 -2.88 -19.11 -2.98
C LEU A 152 -2.36 -19.29 -4.42
N ASN A 153 -2.97 -18.62 -5.40
CA ASN A 153 -2.61 -18.68 -6.82
C ASN A 153 -2.65 -17.26 -7.44
N PRO A 154 -1.62 -16.44 -7.19
CA PRO A 154 -1.57 -15.07 -7.68
C PRO A 154 -1.35 -15.00 -9.20
N GLU A 155 -1.92 -13.99 -9.85
CA GLU A 155 -1.74 -13.77 -11.30
C GLU A 155 -0.35 -13.25 -11.66
N LEU A 156 0.26 -12.44 -10.78
CA LEU A 156 1.52 -11.74 -11.08
C LEU A 156 2.63 -12.71 -11.56
N PRO A 157 2.87 -13.87 -10.92
CA PRO A 157 3.91 -14.78 -11.41
C PRO A 157 3.62 -15.42 -12.77
N GLN A 158 2.35 -15.63 -13.11
CA GLN A 158 1.97 -16.14 -14.44
C GLN A 158 2.25 -15.09 -15.52
N VAL A 159 2.01 -13.81 -15.21
CA VAL A 159 2.35 -12.69 -16.11
C VAL A 159 3.85 -12.57 -16.27
N ILE A 160 4.61 -12.61 -15.18
CA ILE A 160 6.09 -12.53 -15.20
C ILE A 160 6.68 -13.69 -16.00
N GLN A 161 6.19 -14.93 -15.81
CA GLN A 161 6.61 -16.07 -16.60
C GLN A 161 6.37 -15.86 -18.10
N THR A 162 5.21 -15.32 -18.47
CA THR A 162 4.84 -15.07 -19.86
C THR A 162 5.73 -14.00 -20.51
N LEU A 163 6.07 -12.94 -19.78
CA LEU A 163 6.85 -11.82 -20.31
C LEU A 163 8.36 -12.11 -20.33
N TYR A 164 8.87 -12.81 -19.31
CA TYR A 164 10.30 -12.88 -19.01
C TYR A 164 10.88 -14.29 -19.01
N ASN A 165 10.06 -15.33 -19.20
CA ASN A 165 10.47 -16.74 -19.07
C ASN A 165 11.08 -17.06 -17.70
N ILE A 166 10.67 -16.33 -16.65
CA ILE A 166 11.02 -16.62 -15.26
C ILE A 166 9.95 -17.59 -14.73
N PRO A 167 10.29 -18.81 -14.30
CA PRO A 167 9.29 -19.79 -13.88
C PRO A 167 8.46 -19.28 -12.69
N ALA A 168 7.14 -19.29 -12.84
CA ALA A 168 6.23 -18.99 -11.75
C ALA A 168 6.42 -20.04 -10.63
N PRO A 169 6.45 -19.63 -9.35
CA PRO A 169 6.54 -20.56 -8.22
C PRO A 169 5.35 -21.52 -8.17
N ALA A 170 5.59 -22.70 -7.61
CA ALA A 170 4.53 -23.68 -7.44
C ALA A 170 3.44 -23.19 -6.46
N THR A 171 2.18 -23.42 -6.82
CA THR A 171 1.02 -23.20 -5.95
C THR A 171 0.66 -24.48 -5.20
N PRO A 172 0.03 -24.41 -4.01
CA PRO A 172 -0.45 -23.20 -3.33
C PRO A 172 0.66 -22.36 -2.69
N ARG A 173 0.49 -21.04 -2.71
CA ARG A 173 1.42 -20.04 -2.15
C ARG A 173 1.15 -19.76 -0.68
N ASN A 174 1.38 -20.77 0.16
CA ASN A 174 1.20 -20.66 1.61
C ASN A 174 2.19 -19.68 2.27
N ASP A 175 3.30 -19.34 1.62
CA ASP A 175 4.18 -18.24 2.05
C ASP A 175 3.50 -16.87 1.91
N LEU A 176 2.67 -16.67 0.88
CA LEU A 176 1.85 -15.45 0.76
C LEU A 176 0.67 -15.46 1.74
N VAL A 177 0.15 -16.63 2.10
CA VAL A 177 -0.82 -16.76 3.21
C VAL A 177 -0.19 -16.31 4.53
N GLU A 178 1.05 -16.71 4.80
CA GLU A 178 1.81 -16.24 5.98
C GLU A 178 2.00 -14.73 5.98
N ILE A 179 2.43 -14.17 4.85
CA ILE A 179 2.70 -12.73 4.74
C ILE A 179 1.41 -11.91 4.87
N PHE A 180 0.36 -12.26 4.13
CA PHE A 180 -0.83 -11.42 4.01
C PHE A 180 -1.93 -11.73 5.02
N LEU A 181 -2.12 -13.00 5.41
CA LEU A 181 -3.32 -13.42 6.14
C LEU A 181 -3.06 -13.88 7.57
N THR A 182 -2.00 -14.65 7.84
CA THR A 182 -1.84 -15.31 9.14
C THR A 182 -0.75 -14.69 10.00
N GLY A 183 0.14 -13.91 9.39
CA GLY A 183 1.44 -13.60 9.97
C GLY A 183 2.37 -14.82 9.95
N ILE A 184 3.65 -14.54 10.16
CA ILE A 184 4.73 -15.53 10.12
C ILE A 184 4.99 -16.05 11.54
N ALA A 185 4.67 -17.33 11.75
CA ALA A 185 4.99 -18.11 12.95
C ALA A 185 5.14 -19.59 12.57
N LYS A 186 6.00 -20.34 13.27
CA LYS A 186 6.23 -21.77 12.94
C LYS A 186 4.95 -22.61 13.02
N ASP A 187 4.06 -22.23 13.94
CA ASP A 187 2.80 -22.92 14.24
C ASP A 187 1.58 -22.11 13.76
N ALA A 188 1.76 -21.11 12.89
CA ALA A 188 0.64 -20.36 12.32
C ALA A 188 -0.30 -21.32 11.54
N PRO A 189 -1.63 -21.18 11.64
CA PRO A 189 -2.53 -21.99 10.83
C PRO A 189 -2.45 -21.54 9.37
N THR A 190 -2.26 -22.48 8.44
CA THR A 190 -2.45 -22.23 7.00
C THR A 190 -3.89 -22.54 6.59
N LEU A 191 -4.33 -22.02 5.44
CA LEU A 191 -5.71 -22.21 4.96
C LEU A 191 -6.01 -23.65 4.52
N ASP A 192 -4.99 -24.41 4.12
CA ASP A 192 -5.09 -25.81 3.69
C ASP A 192 -4.62 -26.81 4.76
N GLY A 193 -4.20 -26.33 5.93
CA GLY A 193 -3.69 -27.14 7.03
C GLY A 193 -2.27 -27.68 6.83
N SER A 194 -1.56 -27.26 5.79
CA SER A 194 -0.14 -27.55 5.60
C SER A 194 0.75 -26.83 6.63
N THR A 195 1.99 -27.28 6.78
CA THR A 195 2.99 -26.59 7.60
C THR A 195 3.38 -25.25 6.95
N PRO A 196 3.44 -24.14 7.70
CA PRO A 196 3.86 -22.83 7.16
C PRO A 196 5.28 -22.89 6.57
N PRO A 197 5.53 -22.44 5.33
CA PRO A 197 6.85 -22.57 4.71
C PRO A 197 7.98 -21.71 5.31
N ILE A 198 7.71 -20.51 5.84
CA ILE A 198 8.77 -19.56 6.27
C ILE A 198 9.46 -20.00 7.57
N GLN A 199 8.78 -20.79 8.42
CA GLN A 199 9.35 -21.45 9.60
C GLN A 199 10.09 -20.51 10.59
N ALA A 200 9.58 -19.30 10.78
CA ALA A 200 10.10 -18.31 11.72
C ALA A 200 9.01 -17.79 12.65
N ASP A 201 9.34 -17.42 13.88
CA ASP A 201 8.42 -16.74 14.80
C ASP A 201 8.65 -15.25 14.70
N LEU A 202 7.81 -14.59 13.90
CA LEU A 202 8.00 -13.18 13.58
C LEU A 202 6.81 -12.34 14.02
N ASN A 203 5.65 -12.44 13.36
CA ASN A 203 4.57 -11.45 13.54
C ASN A 203 3.16 -12.03 13.48
N SER A 204 2.95 -13.33 13.67
CA SER A 204 1.58 -13.85 13.84
C SER A 204 1.04 -13.56 15.24
N GLN A 205 -0.23 -13.17 15.37
CA GLN A 205 -0.85 -12.96 16.68
C GLN A 205 -0.98 -14.25 17.50
N ILE A 206 -0.80 -15.44 16.91
CA ILE A 206 -0.73 -16.69 17.69
C ILE A 206 0.48 -16.71 18.65
N LEU A 207 1.45 -15.81 18.48
CA LEU A 207 2.58 -15.62 19.37
C LEU A 207 2.22 -14.82 20.64
N ASN A 208 1.03 -14.23 20.72
CA ASN A 208 0.55 -13.54 21.92
C ASN A 208 0.06 -14.55 22.97
N GLY A 209 0.55 -14.45 24.20
CA GLY A 209 0.25 -15.39 25.27
C GLY A 209 -1.20 -15.39 25.76
N ASP A 210 -1.98 -14.35 25.45
CA ASP A 210 -3.43 -14.28 25.75
C ASP A 210 -4.33 -14.62 24.56
N VAL A 211 -3.77 -14.91 23.38
CA VAL A 211 -4.55 -15.35 22.21
C VAL A 211 -4.80 -16.85 22.30
N ASP A 212 -6.06 -17.27 22.11
CA ASP A 212 -6.41 -18.67 21.86
C ASP A 212 -6.26 -18.94 20.35
N PRO A 213 -5.29 -19.77 19.91
CA PRO A 213 -5.07 -20.05 18.50
C PRO A 213 -6.28 -20.66 17.80
N LYS A 214 -7.22 -21.29 18.53
CA LYS A 214 -8.45 -21.83 17.95
C LYS A 214 -9.44 -20.77 17.48
N ASN A 215 -9.33 -19.56 18.03
CA ASN A 215 -10.16 -18.41 17.66
C ASN A 215 -9.43 -17.46 16.70
N PHE A 216 -8.18 -17.77 16.34
CA PHE A 216 -7.44 -16.99 15.36
C PHE A 216 -8.09 -17.13 13.97
N VAL A 217 -8.34 -15.99 13.32
CA VAL A 217 -8.92 -15.92 11.99
C VAL A 217 -7.89 -15.29 11.05
N PRO A 218 -7.47 -15.97 9.98
CA PRO A 218 -6.63 -15.36 8.95
C PRO A 218 -7.31 -14.12 8.35
N ALA A 219 -6.58 -13.01 8.30
CA ALA A 219 -7.11 -11.69 7.96
C ALA A 219 -6.04 -10.82 7.29
N GLU A 220 -6.42 -10.04 6.28
CA GLU A 220 -5.52 -9.09 5.62
C GLU A 220 -5.21 -7.93 6.58
N GLU A 221 -4.01 -7.95 7.16
CA GLU A 221 -3.54 -6.98 8.15
C GLU A 221 -2.02 -6.81 8.03
N LEU A 222 -1.52 -5.57 8.17
CA LEU A 222 -0.11 -5.33 8.38
C LEU A 222 0.23 -5.66 9.84
N ARG A 223 1.03 -6.70 10.06
CA ARG A 223 1.33 -7.22 11.40
C ARG A 223 2.70 -6.81 11.89
N LEU A 224 2.76 -6.31 13.13
CA LEU A 224 4.00 -5.88 13.77
C LEU A 224 4.19 -6.61 15.10
N ASN A 225 5.32 -7.29 15.24
CA ASN A 225 5.83 -7.74 16.52
C ASN A 225 6.74 -6.67 17.12
N MET A 226 6.23 -6.03 18.16
CA MET A 226 6.88 -4.93 18.87
C MET A 226 8.07 -5.40 19.72
N SER A 227 8.25 -6.70 19.94
CA SER A 227 9.40 -7.24 20.68
C SER A 227 10.67 -7.35 19.81
N VAL A 228 10.54 -7.29 18.48
CA VAL A 228 11.69 -7.33 17.58
C VAL A 228 12.57 -6.09 17.81
N PRO A 229 13.89 -6.26 18.06
CA PRO A 229 14.79 -5.14 18.27
C PRO A 229 14.90 -4.20 17.08
N VAL A 230 15.25 -2.94 17.34
CA VAL A 230 15.55 -1.97 16.27
C VAL A 230 16.85 -2.38 15.57
N THR A 231 16.82 -2.53 14.26
CA THR A 231 18.00 -2.86 13.45
C THR A 231 18.92 -1.65 13.36
N THR A 232 20.20 -1.85 13.65
CA THR A 232 21.22 -0.78 13.63
C THR A 232 21.60 -0.34 12.22
N ASN A 233 21.65 -1.28 11.27
CA ASN A 233 21.93 -1.05 9.86
C ASN A 233 20.77 -1.64 9.04
N PRO A 234 19.65 -0.89 8.90
CA PRO A 234 18.47 -1.40 8.24
C PRO A 234 18.75 -1.74 6.78
N ASN A 235 18.26 -2.88 6.31
CA ASN A 235 18.29 -3.26 4.91
C ASN A 235 16.93 -2.97 4.28
N ARG A 236 16.91 -2.29 3.13
CA ARG A 236 15.67 -1.93 2.42
C ARG A 236 14.79 -3.15 2.09
N LEU A 237 15.38 -4.34 1.93
CA LEU A 237 14.67 -5.58 1.61
C LEU A 237 14.14 -6.33 2.86
N GLY A 238 14.27 -5.74 4.05
CA GLY A 238 13.68 -6.26 5.28
C GLY A 238 14.00 -7.74 5.53
N VAL A 239 12.96 -8.52 5.82
CA VAL A 239 13.07 -9.94 6.19
C VAL A 239 13.76 -10.76 5.11
N LEU A 240 13.56 -10.46 3.82
CA LEU A 240 14.21 -11.20 2.72
C LEU A 240 15.75 -11.03 2.70
N ALA A 241 16.27 -10.00 3.37
CA ALA A 241 17.70 -9.78 3.56
C ALA A 241 18.18 -10.10 4.98
N GLY A 242 17.39 -10.82 5.78
CA GLY A 242 17.71 -11.19 7.16
C GLY A 242 17.51 -10.06 8.19
N ASP A 243 16.83 -8.98 7.81
CA ASP A 243 16.50 -7.87 8.70
C ASP A 243 15.06 -8.00 9.23
N ASN A 244 14.90 -8.72 10.36
CA ASN A 244 13.60 -9.04 10.94
C ASN A 244 12.80 -7.82 11.43
N GLN A 245 13.41 -6.64 11.54
CA GLN A 245 12.68 -5.41 11.88
C GLN A 245 11.95 -4.82 10.66
N GLY A 246 12.36 -5.18 9.45
CA GLY A 246 11.75 -4.67 8.23
C GLY A 246 10.48 -5.44 7.82
N PHE A 247 9.85 -4.95 6.76
CA PHE A 247 8.69 -5.59 6.14
C PHE A 247 8.94 -7.09 5.82
N PRO A 248 7.96 -7.99 6.11
CA PRO A 248 6.59 -7.73 6.56
C PRO A 248 6.37 -7.59 8.09
N ASN A 249 7.40 -7.45 8.93
CA ASN A 249 7.20 -7.17 10.35
C ASN A 249 6.90 -5.68 10.61
N GLY A 250 5.66 -5.27 10.34
CA GLY A 250 5.31 -3.88 10.11
C GLY A 250 5.95 -3.38 8.81
N ARG A 251 5.98 -2.07 8.62
CA ARG A 251 6.68 -1.43 7.50
C ARG A 251 7.43 -0.21 8.01
N ARG A 252 8.75 -0.18 7.82
CA ARG A 252 9.54 1.04 8.00
C ARG A 252 9.39 1.91 6.75
N LEU A 253 9.50 3.23 6.91
CA LEU A 253 9.40 4.15 5.78
C LEU A 253 10.42 3.84 4.66
N ALA A 254 11.59 3.32 5.03
CA ALA A 254 12.68 2.97 4.11
C ALA A 254 12.64 1.52 3.60
N ASP A 255 11.62 0.72 3.96
CA ASP A 255 11.44 -0.60 3.37
C ASP A 255 10.94 -0.45 1.93
N ASP A 256 11.65 -1.12 1.02
CA ASP A 256 11.42 -1.13 -0.42
C ASP A 256 10.33 -2.16 -0.76
N VAL A 257 9.09 -1.81 -0.44
CA VAL A 257 7.96 -2.74 -0.46
C VAL A 257 7.68 -3.29 -1.85
N LEU A 258 7.93 -2.53 -2.92
CA LEU A 258 7.70 -3.01 -4.27
C LEU A 258 8.71 -4.11 -4.63
N ASP A 259 9.99 -3.91 -4.32
CA ASP A 259 11.03 -4.94 -4.51
C ASP A 259 10.78 -6.17 -3.63
N ILE A 260 10.44 -5.97 -2.34
CA ILE A 260 10.19 -7.08 -1.42
C ILE A 260 9.02 -7.92 -1.91
N GLU A 261 7.91 -7.29 -2.28
CA GLU A 261 6.74 -8.03 -2.72
C GLU A 261 6.94 -8.68 -4.08
N LEU A 262 7.59 -8.03 -5.04
CA LEU A 262 7.94 -8.67 -6.30
C LEU A 262 8.73 -9.97 -6.05
N GLN A 263 9.69 -9.92 -5.14
CA GLN A 263 10.48 -11.10 -4.73
C GLN A 263 9.61 -12.14 -4.00
N ALA A 264 8.75 -11.71 -3.09
CA ALA A 264 7.85 -12.60 -2.36
C ALA A 264 6.87 -13.29 -3.33
N PHE A 265 6.21 -12.56 -4.23
CA PHE A 265 5.35 -13.13 -5.28
C PHE A 265 6.12 -14.10 -6.19
N GLU A 266 7.41 -13.90 -6.41
CA GLU A 266 8.25 -14.79 -7.20
C GLU A 266 8.92 -15.91 -6.39
N GLY A 267 8.46 -16.14 -5.15
CA GLY A 267 8.80 -17.32 -4.36
C GLY A 267 10.02 -17.15 -3.46
N ALA A 268 10.55 -15.93 -3.30
CA ALA A 268 11.69 -15.69 -2.43
C ALA A 268 11.38 -16.00 -0.96
N ALA A 269 10.15 -15.73 -0.51
CA ALA A 269 9.73 -16.06 0.85
C ALA A 269 9.62 -17.58 1.07
N GLN A 270 9.09 -18.32 0.10
CA GLN A 270 9.03 -19.78 0.13
C GLN A 270 10.41 -20.45 0.11
N THR A 271 11.36 -19.91 -0.66
CA THR A 271 12.67 -20.54 -0.88
C THR A 271 13.76 -20.03 0.05
N GLY A 272 13.55 -18.88 0.69
CA GLY A 272 14.55 -18.16 1.46
C GLY A 272 15.64 -17.50 0.61
N ALA A 273 15.45 -17.40 -0.72
CA ALA A 273 16.44 -16.84 -1.63
C ALA A 273 15.80 -15.88 -2.63
N LEU A 274 16.46 -14.74 -2.89
CA LEU A 274 16.02 -13.81 -3.93
C LEU A 274 16.07 -14.46 -5.32
N VAL A 275 15.09 -14.13 -6.15
CA VAL A 275 15.00 -14.48 -7.56
C VAL A 275 15.99 -13.62 -8.34
N PRO A 276 17.10 -14.18 -8.85
CA PRO A 276 18.21 -13.37 -9.37
C PRO A 276 17.83 -12.50 -10.55
N ALA A 277 16.92 -12.96 -11.41
CA ALA A 277 16.45 -12.22 -12.58
C ALA A 277 15.72 -10.91 -12.22
N LEU A 278 15.18 -10.83 -11.00
CA LEU A 278 14.41 -9.69 -10.50
C LEU A 278 15.09 -8.99 -9.31
N ALA A 279 16.32 -9.38 -8.96
CA ALA A 279 17.02 -8.85 -7.78
C ALA A 279 17.34 -7.34 -7.87
N ALA A 280 17.35 -6.80 -9.09
CA ALA A 280 17.52 -5.37 -9.34
C ALA A 280 16.23 -4.55 -9.14
N GLY A 281 15.09 -5.22 -8.90
CA GLY A 281 13.88 -4.54 -8.47
C GLY A 281 13.30 -3.58 -9.50
N ASP A 282 12.75 -2.47 -9.03
CA ASP A 282 12.33 -1.33 -9.85
C ASP A 282 13.44 -0.28 -10.09
N LYS A 283 14.62 -0.49 -9.48
CA LYS A 283 15.79 0.41 -9.46
C LYS A 283 15.59 1.72 -8.68
N VAL A 284 14.57 1.84 -7.86
CA VAL A 284 14.28 2.97 -6.97
C VAL A 284 14.45 2.50 -5.53
N ASN A 285 15.70 2.49 -5.06
CA ASN A 285 16.03 1.85 -3.79
C ASN A 285 15.84 2.74 -2.55
N THR A 286 15.50 4.02 -2.73
CA THR A 286 15.41 5.02 -1.66
C THR A 286 14.46 6.14 -2.04
N ASN A 287 13.82 6.76 -1.05
CA ASN A 287 13.08 8.00 -1.27
C ASN A 287 14.00 9.13 -1.76
N ASN A 288 13.49 9.97 -2.67
CA ASN A 288 14.21 11.09 -3.24
C ASN A 288 14.57 12.15 -2.17
N VAL A 289 13.78 12.27 -1.11
CA VAL A 289 14.06 13.10 0.06
C VAL A 289 14.34 12.22 1.28
N PRO A 290 15.48 12.39 1.97
CA PRO A 290 15.79 11.61 3.16
C PRO A 290 14.76 11.78 4.28
N PHE A 291 14.40 10.66 4.91
CA PHE A 291 13.55 10.66 6.10
C PHE A 291 14.20 11.35 7.30
N GLY A 292 13.36 11.88 8.19
CA GLY A 292 13.76 12.50 9.45
C GLY A 292 14.22 11.46 10.49
N LYS A 293 15.10 11.87 11.39
CA LYS A 293 15.62 11.03 12.48
C LYS A 293 14.81 11.09 13.78
N THR A 294 13.81 11.97 13.82
CA THR A 294 12.94 12.19 14.98
C THR A 294 11.50 12.23 14.51
N PHE A 295 10.56 11.92 15.41
CA PHE A 295 9.14 12.01 15.12
C PHE A 295 8.76 13.34 14.43
N PRO A 296 7.97 13.31 13.34
CA PRO A 296 7.22 12.17 12.77
C PRO A 296 7.99 11.27 11.80
N TYR A 297 9.33 11.40 11.70
CA TYR A 297 10.23 10.65 10.81
C TYR A 297 10.00 10.85 9.29
N LEU A 298 8.84 11.37 8.87
CA LEU A 298 8.55 11.72 7.49
C LEU A 298 9.47 12.85 6.97
N ALA A 299 9.79 12.82 5.68
CA ALA A 299 10.47 13.91 4.99
C ALA A 299 9.64 15.21 5.04
N LEU A 300 10.30 16.38 4.98
CA LEU A 300 9.59 17.66 4.83
C LEU A 300 8.93 17.71 3.44
N PRO A 301 7.80 18.43 3.28
CA PRO A 301 7.15 18.56 1.98
C PRO A 301 8.10 19.05 0.90
N SER A 302 8.01 18.46 -0.28
CA SER A 302 8.67 18.94 -1.48
C SER A 302 8.24 20.39 -1.77
N ASN A 303 9.25 21.20 -2.10
CA ASN A 303 9.11 22.56 -2.61
C ASN A 303 9.43 22.65 -4.11
N VAL A 304 9.66 21.52 -4.77
CA VAL A 304 9.93 21.40 -6.21
C VAL A 304 8.68 20.89 -6.91
N ALA A 305 8.39 21.41 -8.11
CA ALA A 305 7.29 20.90 -8.91
C ALA A 305 7.61 19.49 -9.43
N VAL A 306 6.61 18.61 -9.47
CA VAL A 306 6.78 17.20 -9.89
C VAL A 306 7.38 17.04 -11.28
N ASN A 307 7.18 18.02 -12.18
CA ASN A 307 7.74 18.03 -13.53
C ASN A 307 9.16 18.61 -13.63
N GLN A 308 9.74 19.04 -12.50
CA GLN A 308 11.09 19.62 -12.41
C GLN A 308 12.04 18.76 -11.57
N ILE A 309 11.55 17.66 -11.02
CA ILE A 309 12.39 16.72 -10.29
C ILE A 309 13.08 15.82 -11.31
N ASP A 310 14.35 16.11 -11.52
CA ASP A 310 15.23 15.32 -12.36
C ASP A 310 15.71 14.10 -11.55
N VAL A 311 14.80 13.15 -11.32
CA VAL A 311 15.17 11.81 -10.84
C VAL A 311 15.70 11.01 -12.04
N GLY A 312 16.91 11.37 -12.48
CA GLY A 312 17.72 10.63 -13.45
C GLY A 312 16.94 9.79 -14.47
N MET A 313 16.27 10.45 -15.42
CA MET A 313 15.57 9.78 -16.53
C MET A 313 16.12 10.21 -17.89
N PRO A 314 16.36 9.28 -18.83
CA PRO A 314 16.23 9.61 -20.24
C PRO A 314 14.73 9.80 -20.54
N SER A 315 14.29 11.06 -20.60
CA SER A 315 13.11 11.54 -21.34
C SER A 315 11.92 10.56 -21.44
N GLY A 316 10.97 10.63 -20.51
CA GLY A 316 9.72 9.87 -20.62
C GLY A 316 8.64 10.32 -19.64
N GLY A 317 8.14 11.55 -19.76
CA GLY A 317 6.90 11.93 -19.10
C GLY A 317 5.74 11.10 -19.66
N VAL A 318 5.22 10.15 -18.87
CA VAL A 318 4.03 9.37 -19.24
C VAL A 318 2.79 10.23 -18.99
N PRO A 319 1.96 10.53 -20.02
CA PRO A 319 0.64 11.13 -19.80
C PRO A 319 -0.25 10.15 -19.04
N GLY A 320 -0.91 10.64 -17.99
CA GLY A 320 -1.67 9.82 -17.03
C GLY A 320 -2.53 8.72 -17.66
N GLY A 321 -2.22 7.48 -17.29
CA GLY A 321 -3.10 6.34 -17.51
C GLY A 321 -4.39 6.54 -16.71
N ALA A 322 -5.51 6.70 -17.40
CA ALA A 322 -6.82 6.79 -16.80
C ALA A 322 -7.19 5.44 -16.16
N GLY A 323 -6.91 5.31 -14.86
CA GLY A 323 -7.64 4.37 -14.01
C GLY A 323 -9.13 4.70 -14.09
N GLY A 324 -9.89 3.81 -14.74
CA GLY A 324 -11.34 3.66 -14.66
C GLY A 324 -12.18 4.92 -14.50
N THR A 325 -12.41 5.68 -15.58
CA THR A 325 -13.64 6.48 -15.69
C THR A 325 -14.28 6.25 -17.05
N ALA A 326 -15.53 5.78 -17.04
CA ALA A 326 -16.36 5.65 -18.22
C ALA A 326 -16.52 7.03 -18.92
N PRO A 327 -16.54 7.09 -20.27
CA PRO A 327 -16.47 8.37 -20.98
C PRO A 327 -17.76 9.17 -20.80
N ARG A 328 -17.68 10.31 -20.11
CA ARG A 328 -18.72 11.36 -20.20
C ARG A 328 -18.46 12.22 -21.43
N ARG A 329 -19.41 12.19 -22.38
CA ARG A 329 -19.43 13.08 -23.55
C ARG A 329 -19.57 14.55 -23.11
N PRO A 330 -18.89 15.52 -23.76
CA PRO A 330 -19.04 16.93 -23.42
C PRO A 330 -20.37 17.47 -23.95
N VAL A 331 -21.19 18.05 -23.07
CA VAL A 331 -22.33 18.87 -23.47
C VAL A 331 -21.81 20.29 -23.70
N GLY A 332 -21.69 20.69 -24.95
CA GLY A 332 -21.32 22.05 -25.32
C GLY A 332 -22.47 23.02 -25.06
N TYR A 333 -22.24 24.04 -24.24
CA TYR A 333 -23.10 25.21 -24.15
C TYR A 333 -22.83 26.12 -25.34
N GLY A 334 -23.76 26.15 -26.30
CA GLY A 334 -23.79 27.15 -27.37
C GLY A 334 -24.70 28.32 -26.98
N SER A 335 -24.17 29.54 -26.98
CA SER A 335 -24.95 30.78 -26.89
C SER A 335 -25.81 30.99 -28.14
N PRO A 336 -27.03 31.54 -28.04
CA PRO A 336 -27.86 31.83 -29.20
C PRO A 336 -27.52 33.21 -29.76
N ALA A 337 -26.98 33.26 -30.98
CA ALA A 337 -26.97 34.46 -31.81
C ALA A 337 -27.80 34.17 -33.06
N GLY A 338 -28.84 34.99 -33.27
CA GLY A 338 -29.87 34.77 -34.28
C GLY A 338 -29.40 35.00 -35.72
N LEU A 339 -30.21 34.49 -36.66
CA LEU A 339 -30.23 34.88 -38.07
C LEU A 339 -31.59 34.47 -38.67
N ALA A 340 -32.41 35.46 -39.03
CA ALA A 340 -33.31 35.40 -40.19
C ALA A 340 -32.44 35.46 -41.48
N PRO A 341 -32.89 35.16 -42.73
CA PRO A 341 -34.27 35.20 -43.24
C PRO A 341 -34.64 34.11 -44.29
N SER A 342 -35.91 34.07 -44.71
CA SER A 342 -36.36 34.27 -46.11
C SER A 342 -37.70 33.58 -46.41
N ARG A 343 -38.44 34.21 -47.32
CA ARG A 343 -39.82 33.97 -47.71
C ARG A 343 -39.96 32.80 -48.68
N SER A 344 -41.07 32.07 -48.61
CA SER A 344 -41.78 31.58 -49.79
C SER A 344 -43.29 31.47 -49.52
N SER A 345 -44.06 31.91 -50.49
CA SER A 345 -45.51 32.16 -50.54
C SER A 345 -46.39 30.91 -50.75
N VAL A 346 -47.59 30.90 -50.11
CA VAL A 346 -48.98 30.67 -50.64
C VAL A 346 -49.26 29.33 -51.38
N PRO A 347 -50.44 28.64 -51.31
CA PRO A 347 -51.84 29.13 -51.17
C PRO A 347 -52.79 28.39 -50.19
N GLY A 348 -53.95 29.01 -49.95
CA GLY A 348 -55.14 28.40 -49.35
C GLY A 348 -55.90 29.34 -48.44
#